data_AF-A0A519L1S9-F1
#
_entry.id   AF-A0A519L1S9-F1
#
_cell.length_a   1.000
_cell.length_b   1.000
_cell.length_c   1.000
_cell.angle_alpha   90.00
_cell.angle_beta   90.00
_cell.angle_gamma   90.00
#
_symmetry.space_group_name_H-M   'P 1'
#
loop_
_entity.id
_entity.type
_entity.pdbx_description
1 polymer ?
#
loop_
_entity_poly.entity_id
_entity_poly.type
_entity_poly.pdbx_seq_one_letter_code
_entity_poly.pdbx_strand_id
1 'polypeptide(L)'
;MTDQTLFPTARQSVDPLAKELTGGRFSLFDLYRASVQAGGGSALEDRVFTDCTIEGPALMLVLDGVFFDSTNFGQTNGDMRNMLFRPMAGAAIGAIPVRNCTFTRCRFRAIGITGSESLLQNLIADVKTVD
;
A
#
# COMPACT_ATOMS: atom_id res chain seq x y z
N MET A 1 29.05 -23.21 5.05
CA MET A 1 27.91 -23.24 4.11
C MET A 1 26.75 -22.55 4.79
N THR A 2 26.58 -21.26 4.55
CA THR A 2 25.38 -20.54 4.99
C THR A 2 24.66 -20.17 3.71
N ASP A 3 23.58 -20.89 3.46
CA ASP A 3 22.67 -20.68 2.34
C ASP A 3 21.99 -19.32 2.55
N GLN A 4 22.59 -18.27 1.97
CA GLN A 4 21.92 -17.00 1.82
C GLN A 4 20.85 -17.20 0.76
N THR A 5 19.62 -17.45 1.21
CA THR A 5 18.43 -17.32 0.37
C THR A 5 18.43 -15.92 -0.22
N LEU A 6 18.83 -15.84 -1.49
CA LEU A 6 18.82 -14.63 -2.30
C LEU A 6 17.36 -14.18 -2.42
N PHE A 7 16.96 -13.20 -1.62
CA PHE A 7 15.74 -12.46 -1.90
C PHE A 7 15.86 -11.87 -3.32
N PRO A 8 14.91 -12.13 -4.23
CA PRO A 8 14.98 -11.59 -5.58
C PRO A 8 15.10 -10.07 -5.52
N THR A 9 16.26 -9.56 -5.92
CA THR A 9 16.60 -8.14 -5.84
C THR A 9 16.03 -7.34 -7.02
N ALA A 10 15.51 -8.04 -8.04
CA ALA A 10 14.90 -7.45 -9.20
C ALA A 10 13.44 -7.05 -8.92
N ARG A 11 13.06 -5.81 -9.26
CA ARG A 11 11.64 -5.44 -9.41
C ARG A 11 11.02 -6.42 -10.41
N GLN A 12 10.09 -7.24 -9.93
CA GLN A 12 9.35 -8.13 -10.82
C GLN A 12 8.38 -7.30 -11.64
N SER A 13 8.33 -7.54 -12.95
CA SER A 13 7.24 -7.05 -13.79
C SER A 13 5.96 -7.77 -13.37
N VAL A 14 5.07 -7.04 -12.72
CA VAL A 14 3.75 -7.52 -12.32
C VAL A 14 2.77 -7.25 -13.47
N ASP A 15 1.87 -8.18 -13.75
CA ASP A 15 0.73 -7.89 -14.63
C ASP A 15 -0.07 -6.71 -14.03
N PRO A 16 -0.13 -5.56 -14.73
CA PRO A 16 -0.72 -4.34 -14.19
C PRO A 16 -2.21 -4.45 -13.91
N LEU A 17 -2.91 -5.45 -14.46
CA LEU A 17 -4.34 -5.67 -14.25
C LEU A 17 -4.66 -6.90 -13.38
N ALA A 18 -3.63 -7.56 -12.84
CA ALA A 18 -3.81 -8.72 -11.98
C ALA A 18 -4.75 -8.40 -10.80
N LYS A 19 -5.72 -9.28 -10.60
CA LYS A 19 -6.68 -9.25 -9.48
C LYS A 19 -6.09 -9.91 -8.23
N GLU A 20 -5.18 -10.86 -8.41
CA GLU A 20 -4.47 -11.56 -7.35
C GLU A 20 -2.98 -11.34 -7.51
N LEU A 21 -2.32 -10.82 -6.48
CA LEU A 21 -0.88 -10.60 -6.43
C LEU A 21 -0.33 -11.33 -5.22
N THR A 22 0.55 -12.29 -5.45
CA THR A 22 1.17 -13.07 -4.36
C THR A 22 2.69 -12.94 -4.43
N GLY A 23 3.29 -12.55 -3.31
CA GLY A 23 4.71 -12.31 -3.19
C GLY A 23 5.18 -11.07 -3.95
N GLY A 24 6.49 -10.95 -4.10
CA GLY A 24 7.12 -9.93 -4.93
C GLY A 24 7.30 -8.57 -4.23
N ARG A 25 8.05 -7.70 -4.92
CA ARG A 25 8.42 -6.37 -4.47
C ARG A 25 8.29 -5.38 -5.62
N PHE A 26 7.44 -4.35 -5.45
CA PHE A 26 7.16 -3.38 -6.51
C PHE A 26 6.77 -2.01 -5.95
N SER A 27 6.86 -0.98 -6.80
CA SER A 27 6.42 0.36 -6.45
C SER A 27 4.91 0.52 -6.63
N LEU A 28 4.25 1.13 -5.64
CA LEU A 28 2.82 1.46 -5.73
C LEU A 28 2.54 2.39 -6.92
N PHE A 29 3.40 3.38 -7.15
CA PHE A 29 3.26 4.33 -8.26
C PHE A 29 3.43 3.65 -9.62
N ASP A 30 4.45 2.80 -9.78
CA ASP A 30 4.64 2.09 -11.04
C ASP A 30 3.48 1.14 -11.35
N LEU A 31 2.96 0.41 -10.35
CA LEU A 31 1.78 -0.44 -10.53
C LEU A 31 0.55 0.39 -10.92
N TYR A 32 0.29 1.51 -10.22
CA TYR A 32 -0.81 2.40 -10.54
C TYR A 32 -0.72 2.94 -11.96
N ARG A 33 0.44 3.50 -12.33
CA ARG A 33 0.68 4.05 -13.67
C ARG A 33 0.50 3.00 -14.75
N ALA A 34 1.04 1.80 -14.56
CA ALA A 34 0.88 0.71 -15.52
C ALA A 34 -0.57 0.23 -15.61
N SER A 35 -1.30 0.14 -14.50
CA SER A 35 -2.74 -0.17 -14.47
C SER A 35 -3.55 0.84 -15.27
N VAL A 36 -3.34 2.13 -15.05
CA VAL A 36 -4.03 3.20 -15.79
C VAL A 36 -3.74 3.11 -17.29
N GLN A 37 -2.47 2.91 -17.67
CA GLN A 37 -2.05 2.77 -19.07
C GLN A 37 -2.65 1.53 -19.75
N ALA A 38 -2.89 0.47 -18.98
CA ALA A 38 -3.54 -0.75 -19.45
C ALA A 38 -5.08 -0.68 -19.45
N GLY A 39 -5.69 0.47 -19.09
CA GLY A 39 -7.14 0.65 -19.07
C GLY A 39 -7.83 0.22 -17.76
N GLY A 40 -7.08 0.02 -16.67
CA GLY A 40 -7.59 -0.41 -15.36
C GLY A 40 -8.33 0.66 -14.56
N GLY A 41 -8.67 1.80 -15.15
CA GLY A 41 -9.40 2.89 -14.49
C GLY A 41 -8.49 3.85 -13.71
N SER A 42 -9.11 4.67 -12.86
CA SER A 42 -8.43 5.74 -12.12
C SER A 42 -7.98 5.33 -10.71
N ALA A 43 -8.23 4.08 -10.30
CA ALA A 43 -7.85 3.51 -9.01
C ALA A 43 -7.30 2.09 -9.15
N LEU A 44 -6.55 1.63 -8.15
CA LEU A 44 -6.29 0.20 -7.98
C LEU A 44 -7.52 -0.41 -7.32
N GLU A 45 -8.26 -1.23 -8.08
CA GLU A 45 -9.60 -1.70 -7.70
C GLU A 45 -9.79 -3.21 -7.89
N ASP A 46 -10.49 -3.81 -6.92
CA ASP A 46 -10.82 -5.24 -6.80
C ASP A 46 -9.58 -6.14 -6.82
N ARG A 47 -8.63 -5.92 -5.90
CA ARG A 47 -7.38 -6.69 -5.87
C ARG A 47 -7.05 -7.26 -4.51
N VAL A 48 -6.47 -8.44 -4.50
CA VAL A 48 -5.92 -9.06 -3.30
C VAL A 48 -4.41 -9.13 -3.45
N PHE A 49 -3.72 -8.61 -2.44
CA PHE A 49 -2.27 -8.62 -2.30
C PHE A 49 -1.91 -9.51 -1.12
N THR A 50 -1.07 -10.50 -1.35
CA THR A 50 -0.69 -11.49 -0.35
C THR A 50 0.83 -11.60 -0.30
N ASP A 51 1.43 -11.44 0.88
CA ASP A 51 2.88 -11.58 1.09
C ASP A 51 3.75 -10.64 0.21
N CYS A 52 3.19 -9.51 -0.23
CA CYS A 52 3.89 -8.51 -1.06
C CYS A 52 4.69 -7.48 -0.24
N THR A 53 5.78 -6.97 -0.80
CA THR A 53 6.42 -5.71 -0.37
C THR A 53 6.07 -4.58 -1.33
N ILE A 54 5.38 -3.55 -0.85
CA ILE A 54 4.88 -2.45 -1.67
C ILE A 54 5.61 -1.16 -1.27
N GLU A 55 6.25 -0.52 -2.24
CA GLU A 55 7.21 0.56 -2.01
C GLU A 55 6.75 1.91 -2.56
N GLY A 56 7.06 2.97 -1.82
CA GLY A 56 6.95 4.35 -2.25
C GLY A 56 8.22 4.90 -2.92
N PRO A 57 8.38 6.24 -2.99
CA PRO A 57 7.55 7.24 -2.31
C PRO A 57 6.13 7.32 -2.92
N ALA A 58 5.11 7.27 -2.07
CA ALA A 58 3.72 7.48 -2.49
C ALA A 58 2.81 7.83 -1.31
N LEU A 59 1.67 8.47 -1.60
CA LEU A 59 0.55 8.64 -0.68
C LEU A 59 -0.62 7.77 -1.17
N MET A 60 -1.02 6.79 -0.38
CA MET A 60 -2.17 5.92 -0.67
C MET A 60 -3.45 6.57 -0.15
N LEU A 61 -4.39 6.83 -1.05
CA LEU A 61 -5.76 7.21 -0.69
C LEU A 61 -6.60 5.95 -0.57
N VAL A 62 -6.92 5.58 0.67
CA VAL A 62 -7.72 4.41 0.99
C VAL A 62 -9.20 4.79 0.89
N LEU A 63 -9.89 4.14 -0.04
CA LEU A 63 -11.33 4.28 -0.29
C LEU A 63 -12.09 3.06 0.28
N ASP A 64 -13.38 2.98 -0.02
CA ASP A 64 -14.27 1.93 0.48
C ASP A 64 -13.78 0.51 0.12
N GLY A 65 -14.05 -0.43 1.03
CA GLY A 65 -13.75 -1.86 0.83
C GLY A 65 -12.27 -2.23 0.92
N VAL A 66 -11.41 -1.37 1.47
CA VAL A 66 -10.00 -1.71 1.69
C VAL A 66 -9.79 -2.34 3.06
N PHE A 67 -9.12 -3.49 3.08
CA PHE A 67 -8.82 -4.24 4.29
C PHE A 67 -7.31 -4.49 4.43
N PHE A 68 -6.80 -4.33 5.64
CA PHE A 68 -5.42 -4.65 6.00
C PHE A 68 -5.43 -5.76 7.04
N ASP A 69 -4.94 -6.94 6.66
CA ASP A 69 -4.76 -8.08 7.55
C ASP A 69 -3.27 -8.34 7.73
N SER A 70 -2.82 -8.37 8.98
CA SER A 70 -1.44 -8.71 9.34
C SER A 70 -0.39 -7.90 8.57
N THR A 71 -0.72 -6.65 8.22
CA THR A 71 0.10 -5.77 7.38
C THR A 71 1.05 -4.94 8.22
N ASN A 72 2.32 -4.91 7.81
CA ASN A 72 3.31 -3.99 8.37
C ASN A 72 3.27 -2.67 7.60
N PHE A 73 2.87 -1.59 8.25
CA PHE A 73 2.74 -0.28 7.61
C PHE A 73 4.07 0.44 7.33
N GLY A 74 5.19 -0.06 7.86
CA GLY A 74 6.52 0.51 7.66
C GLY A 74 7.06 1.17 8.93
N GLN A 75 8.10 2.00 8.76
CA GLN A 75 8.72 2.72 9.87
C GLN A 75 7.84 3.90 10.27
N THR A 76 7.22 3.79 11.43
CA THR A 76 6.42 4.87 12.03
C THR A 76 7.28 5.82 12.88
N ASN A 77 8.55 5.49 13.14
CA ASN A 77 9.42 6.20 14.07
C ASN A 77 8.75 6.39 15.44
N GLY A 78 8.19 5.31 15.98
CA GLY A 78 7.47 5.30 17.26
C GLY A 78 6.02 5.82 17.22
N ASP A 79 5.60 6.52 16.16
CA ASP A 79 4.27 7.13 16.07
C ASP A 79 3.61 7.00 14.69
N MET A 80 2.49 6.27 14.62
CA MET A 80 1.74 6.04 13.37
C MET A 80 1.32 7.34 12.68
N ARG A 81 1.11 8.42 13.44
CA ARG A 81 0.70 9.73 12.90
C ARG A 81 1.73 10.32 11.93
N ASN A 82 2.99 9.89 11.99
CA ASN A 82 4.03 10.27 11.03
C ASN A 82 3.75 9.77 9.60
N MET A 83 2.91 8.73 9.46
CA MET A 83 2.54 8.16 8.16
C MET A 83 1.17 8.63 7.67
N LEU A 84 0.39 9.30 8.53
CA LEU A 84 -0.97 9.70 8.23
C LEU A 84 -1.03 11.14 7.74
N PHE A 85 -1.73 11.36 6.64
CA PHE A 85 -1.91 12.67 6.03
C PHE A 85 -3.39 13.00 5.97
N ARG A 86 -3.72 14.25 6.31
CA ARG A 86 -5.07 14.80 6.16
C ARG A 86 -5.03 15.95 5.15
N PRO A 87 -5.85 15.92 4.08
CA PRO A 87 -5.99 17.09 3.23
C PRO A 87 -6.60 18.25 4.01
N MET A 88 -6.20 19.48 3.69
CA MET A 88 -6.75 20.68 4.35
C MET A 88 -8.24 20.91 4.03
N ALA A 89 -8.72 20.31 2.94
CA ALA A 89 -10.12 20.28 2.53
C ALA A 89 -10.53 18.82 2.28
N GLY A 90 -11.65 18.57 1.58
CA GLY A 90 -12.16 17.21 1.36
C GLY A 90 -11.44 16.36 0.30
N ALA A 91 -10.45 16.90 -0.43
CA ALA A 91 -9.83 16.22 -1.57
C ALA A 91 -8.33 15.98 -1.36
N ALA A 92 -7.89 14.74 -1.52
CA ALA A 92 -6.48 14.33 -1.48
C ALA A 92 -5.91 14.21 -2.91
N ILE A 93 -5.82 15.33 -3.62
CA ILE A 93 -5.31 15.37 -4.99
C ILE A 93 -3.84 14.95 -5.04
N GLY A 94 -3.49 14.09 -6.01
CA GLY A 94 -2.14 13.54 -6.19
C GLY A 94 -1.86 12.25 -5.40
N ALA A 95 -2.78 11.82 -4.53
CA ALA A 95 -2.71 10.51 -3.89
C ALA A 95 -3.12 9.40 -4.87
N ILE A 96 -2.63 8.18 -4.65
CA ILE A 96 -2.98 6.98 -5.42
C ILE A 96 -4.21 6.33 -4.80
N PRO A 97 -5.37 6.35 -5.47
CA PRO A 97 -6.58 5.77 -4.90
C PRO A 97 -6.58 4.25 -4.99
N VAL A 98 -6.97 3.61 -3.89
CA VAL A 98 -7.14 2.16 -3.75
C VAL A 98 -8.54 1.89 -3.22
N ARG A 99 -9.27 0.98 -3.86
CA ARG A 99 -10.66 0.63 -3.50
C ARG A 99 -10.86 -0.87 -3.59
N ASN A 100 -11.70 -1.43 -2.71
CA ASN A 100 -12.06 -2.85 -2.72
C ASN A 100 -10.82 -3.78 -2.80
N CYS A 101 -9.77 -3.45 -2.03
CA CYS A 101 -8.52 -4.20 -2.04
C CYS A 101 -8.24 -4.82 -0.68
N THR A 102 -7.66 -6.02 -0.67
CA THR A 102 -7.20 -6.66 0.56
C THR A 102 -5.68 -6.79 0.54
N PHE A 103 -5.03 -6.37 1.62
CA PHE A 103 -3.59 -6.56 1.83
C PHE A 103 -3.37 -7.53 3.00
N THR A 104 -2.86 -8.70 2.70
CA THR A 104 -2.67 -9.79 3.67
C THR A 104 -1.18 -10.09 3.82
N ARG A 105 -0.66 -9.94 5.05
CA ARG A 105 0.77 -10.15 5.37
C ARG A 105 1.72 -9.32 4.51
N CYS A 106 1.24 -8.18 4.01
CA CYS A 106 2.04 -7.27 3.21
C CYS A 106 2.96 -6.41 4.08
N ARG A 107 3.98 -5.84 3.45
CA ARG A 107 4.83 -4.80 4.04
C ARG A 107 4.81 -3.56 3.16
N PHE A 108 4.41 -2.43 3.74
CA PHE A 108 4.58 -1.11 3.15
C PHE A 108 5.93 -0.52 3.53
N ARG A 109 6.53 0.23 2.59
CA ARG A 109 7.76 0.97 2.82
C ARG A 109 7.71 2.33 2.14
N ALA A 110 7.93 3.39 2.92
CA ALA A 110 7.86 4.78 2.46
C ALA A 110 6.51 5.14 1.80
N ILE A 111 5.40 4.63 2.35
CA ILE A 111 4.04 4.91 1.92
C ILE A 111 3.35 5.74 2.99
N GLY A 112 2.89 6.94 2.64
CA GLY A 112 1.93 7.66 3.47
C GLY A 112 0.51 7.15 3.23
N ILE A 113 -0.39 7.34 4.19
CA ILE A 113 -1.80 6.96 4.10
C ILE A 113 -2.69 8.17 4.35
N THR A 114 -3.72 8.32 3.53
CA THR A 114 -4.83 9.26 3.69
C THR A 114 -6.15 8.54 3.42
N GLY A 115 -7.24 9.05 3.97
CA GLY A 115 -8.57 8.48 3.76
C GLY A 115 -9.62 9.18 4.62
N SER A 116 -10.69 8.47 4.96
CA SER A 116 -11.71 8.97 5.88
C SER A 116 -11.13 9.23 7.27
N GLU A 117 -11.74 10.15 8.01
CA GLU A 117 -11.33 10.42 9.39
C GLU A 117 -11.40 9.16 10.26
N SER A 118 -12.43 8.34 10.09
CA SER A 118 -12.58 7.07 10.82
C SER A 118 -11.43 6.10 10.55
N LEU A 119 -10.98 5.98 9.29
CA LEU A 119 -9.81 5.16 8.96
C LEU A 119 -8.56 5.67 9.69
N LEU A 120 -8.30 6.98 9.64
CA LEU A 120 -7.11 7.56 10.27
C LEU A 120 -7.11 7.29 11.77
N GLN A 121 -8.26 7.44 12.44
CA GLN A 121 -8.39 7.15 13.86
C GLN A 121 -8.20 5.65 14.18
N ASN A 122 -8.78 4.76 13.38
CA ASN A 122 -8.60 3.31 13.57
C ASN A 122 -7.13 2.90 13.40
N LEU A 123 -6.42 3.45 12.42
CA LEU A 123 -4.99 3.18 12.22
C LEU A 123 -4.14 3.64 13.41
N ILE A 124 -4.48 4.76 14.05
CA ILE A 124 -3.80 5.23 15.27
C ILE A 124 -4.04 4.25 16.44
N ALA A 125 -5.26 3.73 16.56
CA ALA A 125 -5.66 2.87 17.67
C ALA A 125 -5.11 1.43 17.54
N ASP A 126 -5.11 0.89 16.32
CA ASP A 126 -4.95 -0.56 16.10
C ASP A 126 -3.55 -0.96 15.64
N VAL A 127 -2.77 -0.03 15.07
CA VAL A 127 -1.44 -0.35 14.55
C VAL A 127 -0.40 -0.18 15.64
N LYS A 128 0.24 -1.30 15.99
CA LYS A 128 1.41 -1.30 16.88
C LYS A 128 2.55 -0.56 16.19
N THR A 129 3.04 0.49 16.84
CA THR A 129 4.25 1.18 16.40
C THR A 129 5.46 0.38 16.85
N VAL A 130 6.49 0.36 15.99
CA VAL A 130 7.78 -0.23 16.28
C VAL A 130 8.83 0.85 16.06
N ASP A 131 9.71 1.00 17.04
CA ASP A 131 10.90 1.86 16.96
C ASP A 131 11.97 1.25 16.04
#